data_AF-A0A934DUH8-F1
#
_entry.id   AF-A0A934DUH8-F1
#
_cell.length_a   1.000
_cell.length_b   1.000
_cell.length_c   1.000
_cell.angle_alpha   90.00
_cell.angle_beta   90.00
_cell.angle_gamma   90.00
#
_symmetry.space_group_name_H-M   'P 1'
#
loop_
_entity.id
_entity.type
_entity.pdbx_description
1 polymer ?
#
loop_
_entity_poly.entity_id
_entity_poly.type
_entity_poly.pdbx_seq_one_letter_code
_entity_poly.pdbx_strand_id
1 'polypeptide(L)'
;MAIQPKPYLVNLLRCVCQDVIFALASSHEVVEDELAAISKRRAPMYESVGKGGPMDIDDWRSWIVAMSAVVAPVHAPEWLPMRDLVQNVSLEAGARGVRSLFTSKPSEKEIQRTRRIGALAVRTLAAVLGCDGELRPDEELLRASLVAALGLPDEDSRLLTAEKPMPPEAIEVYGEMDPKVAKSLLRGAWMAAFSDGIEPREDDAVHKLAQKFGILAQDAEASRQETRARVDGRKSFGSAAVDAVRYVLSDEPETGQRLARLAAEIALPTVHRAESLAAIDNAGPVILAKRHALERMQREACLALGWFAALSTDPSLSRAAELAARHDRVATDLGARPEGAVARAMAESFLQNQLIAAATAAGL
;
A
#
# COMPACT_ATOMS: atom_id res chain seq x y z
N MET A 1 -30.57 -6.08 28.87
CA MET A 1 -29.23 -6.70 28.73
C MET A 1 -28.73 -6.33 27.34
N ALA A 2 -27.65 -5.56 27.23
CA ALA A 2 -27.03 -5.31 25.93
C ALA A 2 -26.40 -6.63 25.44
N ILE A 3 -26.72 -7.06 24.22
CA ILE A 3 -26.07 -8.22 23.59
C ILE A 3 -24.63 -7.80 23.34
N GLN A 4 -23.67 -8.40 24.04
CA GLN A 4 -22.26 -8.16 23.74
C GLN A 4 -21.94 -8.75 22.36
N PRO A 5 -21.27 -7.99 21.47
CA PRO A 5 -20.90 -8.49 20.16
C PRO A 5 -19.94 -9.67 20.32
N LYS A 6 -20.14 -10.71 19.51
CA LYS A 6 -19.27 -11.89 19.54
C LYS A 6 -17.85 -11.47 19.09
N PRO A 7 -16.77 -11.84 19.83
CA PRO A 7 -15.42 -11.34 19.55
C PRO A 7 -14.93 -11.56 18.12
N TYR A 8 -15.27 -12.70 17.50
CA TYR A 8 -14.87 -13.00 16.12
C TYR A 8 -15.51 -12.07 15.08
N LEU A 9 -16.72 -11.54 15.32
CA LEU A 9 -17.35 -10.56 14.42
C LEU A 9 -16.66 -9.19 14.51
N VAL A 10 -16.22 -8.82 15.71
CA VAL A 10 -15.42 -7.61 15.93
C VAL A 10 -14.06 -7.72 15.23
N ASN A 11 -13.41 -8.87 15.34
CA ASN A 11 -12.14 -9.13 14.66
C ASN A 11 -12.30 -9.16 13.12
N LEU A 12 -13.38 -9.76 12.62
CA LEU A 12 -13.70 -9.77 11.20
C LEU A 12 -13.91 -8.34 10.66
N LEU A 13 -14.70 -7.53 11.36
CA LEU A 13 -14.88 -6.11 11.03
C LEU A 13 -13.55 -5.36 10.98
N ARG A 14 -12.72 -5.51 12.01
CA ARG A 14 -11.39 -4.87 12.07
C ARG A 14 -10.52 -5.29 10.90
N CYS A 15 -10.50 -6.59 10.58
CA CYS A 15 -9.73 -7.14 9.46
C CYS A 15 -10.15 -6.52 8.12
N VAL A 16 -11.46 -6.47 7.83
CA VAL A 16 -11.97 -5.85 6.60
C VAL A 16 -11.64 -4.35 6.56
N CYS A 17 -11.88 -3.61 7.64
CA CYS A 17 -11.58 -2.18 7.68
C CYS A 17 -10.09 -1.89 7.46
N GLN A 18 -9.19 -2.68 8.07
CA GLN A 18 -7.74 -2.48 7.95
C GLN A 18 -7.23 -2.80 6.55
N ASP A 19 -7.73 -3.86 5.92
CA ASP A 19 -7.40 -4.16 4.52
C ASP A 19 -7.87 -3.04 3.57
N VAL A 20 -9.04 -2.44 3.83
CA VAL A 20 -9.53 -1.30 3.05
C VAL A 20 -8.70 -0.03 3.32
N ILE A 21 -8.32 0.22 4.57
CA ILE A 21 -7.40 1.31 4.91
C ILE A 21 -6.08 1.14 4.15
N PHE A 22 -5.54 -0.09 4.07
CA PHE A 22 -4.35 -0.38 3.26
C PHE A 22 -4.58 -0.07 1.78
N ALA A 23 -5.70 -0.52 1.21
CA ALA A 23 -6.03 -0.30 -0.19
C ALA A 23 -6.11 1.20 -0.51
N LEU A 24 -6.86 1.97 0.27
CA LEU A 24 -7.02 3.42 0.10
C LEU A 24 -5.71 4.18 0.34
N ALA A 25 -4.94 3.80 1.36
CA ALA A 25 -3.64 4.40 1.66
C ALA A 25 -2.58 4.08 0.60
N SER A 26 -2.74 2.99 -0.15
CA SER A 26 -1.80 2.57 -1.19
C SER A 26 -2.17 3.04 -2.61
N SER A 27 -3.43 3.37 -2.88
CA SER A 27 -3.89 3.92 -4.18
C SER A 27 -4.08 5.44 -4.15
N HIS A 28 -4.43 6.00 -2.99
CA HIS A 28 -4.89 7.39 -2.81
C HIS A 28 -6.22 7.70 -3.53
N GLU A 29 -6.96 6.65 -3.91
CA GLU A 29 -8.18 6.75 -4.71
C GLU A 29 -9.24 5.75 -4.20
N VAL A 30 -10.52 6.08 -4.41
CA VAL A 30 -11.64 5.18 -4.13
C VAL A 30 -12.12 4.56 -5.43
N VAL A 31 -11.84 3.28 -5.63
CA VAL A 31 -12.38 2.50 -6.74
C VAL A 31 -13.07 1.26 -6.17
N GLU A 32 -14.41 1.27 -6.14
CA GLU A 32 -15.20 0.23 -5.47
C GLU A 32 -14.92 -1.18 -6.04
N ASP A 33 -14.73 -1.29 -7.35
CA ASP A 33 -14.39 -2.54 -8.02
C ASP A 33 -13.03 -3.08 -7.56
N GLU A 34 -12.06 -2.20 -7.29
CA GLU A 34 -10.74 -2.58 -6.77
C GLU A 34 -10.85 -3.06 -5.31
N LEU A 35 -11.62 -2.36 -4.47
CA LEU A 35 -11.89 -2.78 -3.10
C LEU A 35 -12.58 -4.15 -3.07
N ALA A 36 -13.56 -4.38 -3.93
CA ALA A 36 -14.24 -5.66 -4.06
C ALA A 36 -13.29 -6.77 -4.53
N ALA A 37 -12.39 -6.47 -5.49
CA ALA A 37 -11.39 -7.42 -5.97
C ALA A 37 -10.39 -7.79 -4.86
N ILE A 38 -9.94 -6.81 -4.06
CA ILE A 38 -9.06 -7.03 -2.89
C ILE A 38 -9.77 -7.89 -1.85
N SER A 39 -11.00 -7.56 -1.46
CA SER A 39 -11.77 -8.35 -0.50
C SER A 39 -12.02 -9.77 -0.98
N LYS A 40 -12.28 -9.99 -2.27
CA LYS A 40 -12.41 -11.34 -2.85
C LYS A 40 -11.12 -12.15 -2.68
N ARG A 41 -9.96 -11.53 -2.84
CA ARG A 41 -8.64 -12.18 -2.65
C ARG A 41 -8.33 -12.45 -1.17
N ARG A 42 -8.86 -11.62 -0.27
CA ARG A 42 -8.76 -11.77 1.19
C ARG A 42 -9.85 -12.65 1.80
N ALA A 43 -10.84 -13.10 1.03
CA ALA A 43 -11.96 -13.91 1.52
C ALA A 43 -11.54 -15.14 2.36
N PRO A 44 -10.47 -15.90 2.01
CA PRO A 44 -10.01 -16.99 2.87
C PRO A 44 -9.54 -16.53 4.27
N MET A 45 -8.93 -15.35 4.36
CA MET A 45 -8.54 -14.76 5.64
C MET A 45 -9.77 -14.34 6.44
N TYR A 46 -10.75 -13.72 5.79
CA TYR A 46 -12.01 -13.32 6.42
C TYR A 46 -12.79 -14.52 6.96
N GLU A 47 -12.84 -15.61 6.20
CA GLU A 47 -13.45 -16.87 6.64
C GLU A 47 -12.71 -17.44 7.86
N SER A 48 -11.38 -17.46 7.85
CA SER A 48 -10.55 -17.92 8.96
C SER A 48 -10.81 -17.11 10.25
N VAL A 49 -10.79 -15.78 10.16
CA VAL A 49 -11.07 -14.87 11.28
C VAL A 49 -12.52 -15.03 11.76
N GLY A 50 -13.48 -15.17 10.85
CA GLY A 50 -14.89 -15.42 11.17
C GLY A 50 -15.11 -16.72 11.96
N LYS A 51 -14.25 -17.72 11.76
CA LYS A 51 -14.22 -18.99 12.52
C LYS A 51 -13.42 -18.91 13.83
N GLY A 52 -12.93 -17.72 14.20
CA GLY A 52 -12.14 -17.49 15.41
C GLY A 52 -10.63 -17.67 15.24
N GLY A 53 -10.13 -17.71 13.99
CA GLY A 53 -8.71 -17.68 13.68
C GLY A 53 -8.05 -16.33 14.03
N PRO A 54 -6.70 -16.27 14.03
CA PRO A 54 -5.97 -15.05 14.34
C PRO A 54 -6.11 -13.99 13.23
N MET A 55 -5.95 -12.72 13.60
CA MET A 55 -5.75 -11.64 12.64
C MET A 55 -4.26 -11.56 12.28
N ASP A 56 -3.94 -11.33 11.02
CA ASP A 56 -2.56 -11.22 10.55
C ASP A 56 -1.89 -9.88 10.88
N ILE A 57 -2.67 -8.82 11.14
CA ILE A 57 -2.12 -7.49 11.48
C ILE A 57 -1.31 -7.45 12.79
N ASP A 58 -1.45 -8.45 13.66
CA ASP A 58 -0.65 -8.53 14.89
C ASP A 58 0.86 -8.61 14.57
N ASP A 59 1.23 -9.11 13.38
CA ASP A 59 2.54 -8.91 12.76
C ASP A 59 2.41 -7.96 11.56
N TRP A 60 2.51 -6.66 11.86
CA TRP A 60 2.35 -5.57 10.89
C TRP A 60 3.21 -5.74 9.63
N ARG A 61 4.48 -6.15 9.77
CA ARG A 61 5.40 -6.28 8.62
C ARG A 61 4.98 -7.42 7.72
N SER A 62 4.65 -8.58 8.30
CA SER A 62 4.15 -9.72 7.54
C SER A 62 2.82 -9.40 6.85
N TRP A 63 1.94 -8.66 7.52
CA TRP A 63 0.67 -8.22 6.93
C TRP A 63 0.86 -7.28 5.73
N ILE A 64 1.78 -6.31 5.75
CA ILE A 64 2.08 -5.48 4.56
C ILE A 64 2.55 -6.33 3.39
N VAL A 65 3.45 -7.30 3.64
CA VAL A 65 3.98 -8.16 2.59
C VAL A 65 2.84 -8.98 1.99
N ALA A 66 1.98 -9.56 2.82
CA ALA A 66 0.78 -10.28 2.39
C ALA A 66 -0.17 -9.37 1.59
N MET A 67 -0.43 -8.16 2.08
CA MET A 67 -1.28 -7.18 1.40
C MET A 67 -0.67 -6.70 0.08
N SER A 68 0.65 -6.58 -0.02
CA SER A 68 1.34 -6.22 -1.27
C SER A 68 1.12 -7.27 -2.35
N ALA A 69 1.16 -8.58 -2.01
CA ALA A 69 0.77 -9.65 -2.93
C ALA A 69 -0.72 -9.61 -3.30
N VAL A 70 -1.58 -9.26 -2.35
CA VAL A 70 -3.03 -9.20 -2.56
C VAL A 70 -3.43 -8.06 -3.49
N VAL A 71 -2.88 -6.86 -3.28
CA VAL A 71 -3.29 -5.66 -4.02
C VAL A 71 -2.61 -5.56 -5.38
N ALA A 72 -1.35 -5.99 -5.53
CA ALA A 72 -0.58 -5.82 -6.76
C ALA A 72 -1.29 -6.25 -8.06
N PRO A 73 -2.08 -7.34 -8.09
CA PRO A 73 -2.86 -7.75 -9.27
C PRO A 73 -4.06 -6.85 -9.58
N VAL A 74 -4.50 -6.05 -8.61
CA VAL A 74 -5.60 -5.06 -8.72
C VAL A 74 -4.99 -3.69 -9.03
N HIS A 75 -4.15 -3.17 -8.12
CA HIS A 75 -3.31 -2.01 -8.31
C HIS A 75 -1.97 -2.21 -7.58
N ALA A 76 -0.86 -1.83 -8.21
CA ALA A 76 0.42 -1.84 -7.53
C ALA A 76 0.51 -0.62 -6.58
N PRO A 77 0.90 -0.80 -5.30
CA PRO A 77 0.94 0.31 -4.32
C PRO A 77 1.75 1.51 -4.82
N GLU A 78 1.26 2.73 -4.61
CA GLU A 78 1.94 3.99 -4.97
C GLU A 78 3.33 4.10 -4.33
N TRP A 79 3.51 3.49 -3.15
CA TRP A 79 4.75 3.54 -2.40
C TRP A 79 5.78 2.48 -2.79
N LEU A 80 5.37 1.45 -3.53
CA LEU A 80 6.22 0.31 -3.85
C LEU A 80 7.17 0.64 -5.01
N PRO A 81 8.50 0.59 -4.83
CA PRO A 81 9.44 0.66 -5.94
C PRO A 81 9.14 -0.41 -6.98
N MET A 82 9.40 -0.12 -8.26
CA MET A 82 9.14 -1.02 -9.39
C MET A 82 7.64 -1.31 -9.65
N ARG A 83 6.71 -0.55 -9.07
CA ARG A 83 5.26 -0.77 -9.26
C ARG A 83 4.80 -0.82 -10.72
N ASP A 84 5.37 0.03 -11.59
CA ASP A 84 5.02 0.05 -13.01
C ASP A 84 5.48 -1.24 -13.73
N LEU A 85 6.53 -1.88 -13.20
CA LEU A 85 6.97 -3.18 -13.67
C LEU A 85 6.06 -4.29 -13.15
N VAL A 86 5.70 -4.25 -11.86
CA VAL A 86 4.76 -5.20 -11.24
C VAL A 86 3.46 -5.30 -12.04
N GLN A 87 2.87 -4.16 -12.42
CA GLN A 87 1.62 -4.12 -13.22
C GLN A 87 1.71 -4.80 -14.59
N ASN A 88 2.92 -5.01 -15.13
CA ASN A 88 3.16 -5.52 -16.49
C ASN A 88 3.89 -6.88 -16.54
N VAL A 89 4.44 -7.31 -15.41
CA VAL A 89 5.37 -8.44 -15.34
C VAL A 89 4.98 -9.45 -14.26
N SER A 90 4.15 -9.11 -13.28
CA SER A 90 3.73 -10.11 -12.27
C SER A 90 2.91 -11.25 -12.89
N LEU A 91 3.01 -12.45 -12.32
CA LEU A 91 2.31 -13.63 -12.84
C LEU A 91 0.79 -13.48 -12.77
N GLU A 92 0.30 -12.72 -11.80
CA GLU A 92 -1.12 -12.48 -11.63
C GLU A 92 -1.62 -11.27 -12.43
N ALA A 93 -0.79 -10.24 -12.68
CA ALA A 93 -1.16 -9.15 -13.59
C ALA A 93 -1.19 -9.62 -15.06
N GLY A 94 -0.32 -10.57 -15.43
CA GLY A 94 -0.33 -11.21 -16.75
C GLY A 94 -1.62 -12.00 -17.05
N ALA A 95 -2.42 -12.32 -16.04
CA ALA A 95 -3.72 -12.96 -16.20
C ALA A 95 -4.84 -11.98 -16.58
N ARG A 96 -4.61 -10.66 -16.66
CA ARG A 96 -5.65 -9.68 -17.01
C ARG A 96 -6.16 -9.84 -18.47
N GLY A 97 -7.46 -9.59 -18.69
CA GLY A 97 -8.12 -9.61 -20.00
C GLY A 97 -8.74 -10.95 -20.37
N VAL A 98 -9.08 -11.17 -21.64
CA VAL A 98 -9.84 -12.34 -22.13
C VAL A 98 -9.23 -13.69 -21.70
N ARG A 99 -7.91 -13.76 -21.42
CA ARG A 99 -7.25 -14.98 -20.93
C ARG A 99 -7.67 -15.41 -19.51
N SER A 100 -8.01 -14.49 -18.60
CA SER A 100 -8.57 -14.88 -17.28
C SER A 100 -9.86 -15.66 -17.40
N LEU A 101 -10.55 -15.56 -18.54
CA LEU A 101 -11.79 -16.28 -18.82
C LEU A 101 -11.55 -17.74 -19.27
N PHE A 102 -10.31 -18.12 -19.65
CA PHE A 102 -10.02 -19.43 -20.26
C PHE A 102 -8.94 -20.25 -19.51
N THR A 103 -7.98 -19.64 -18.81
CA THR A 103 -7.02 -20.37 -17.97
C THR A 103 -6.46 -19.46 -16.87
N SER A 104 -6.41 -19.95 -15.64
CA SER A 104 -5.80 -19.27 -14.49
C SER A 104 -4.31 -19.60 -14.30
N LYS A 105 -3.75 -20.53 -15.09
CA LYS A 105 -2.34 -20.94 -14.96
C LYS A 105 -1.46 -20.13 -15.93
N PRO A 106 -0.43 -19.43 -15.43
CA PRO A 106 0.53 -18.73 -16.30
C PRO A 106 1.29 -19.75 -17.16
N SER A 107 1.63 -19.36 -18.38
CA SER A 107 2.46 -20.18 -19.27
C SER A 107 3.91 -20.25 -18.78
N GLU A 108 4.63 -21.32 -19.13
CA GLU A 108 6.06 -21.44 -18.80
C GLU A 108 6.87 -20.23 -19.29
N LYS A 109 6.52 -19.68 -20.46
CA LYS A 109 7.15 -18.47 -21.00
C LYS A 109 6.92 -17.24 -20.12
N GLU A 110 5.71 -17.07 -19.57
CA GLU A 110 5.39 -15.99 -18.63
C GLU A 110 6.14 -16.18 -17.31
N ILE A 111 6.18 -17.40 -16.78
CA ILE A 111 6.97 -17.75 -15.57
C ILE A 111 8.44 -17.38 -15.76
N GLN A 112 9.06 -17.81 -16.85
CA GLN A 112 10.46 -17.50 -17.13
C GLN A 112 10.71 -16.00 -17.35
N ARG A 113 9.77 -15.29 -17.98
CA ARG A 113 9.84 -13.82 -18.14
C ARG A 113 9.79 -13.12 -16.78
N THR A 114 8.83 -13.48 -15.91
CA THR A 114 8.69 -12.88 -14.58
C THR A 114 9.85 -13.23 -13.68
N ARG A 115 10.38 -14.46 -13.73
CA ARG A 115 11.62 -14.83 -13.03
C ARG A 115 12.79 -13.95 -13.44
N ARG A 116 13.05 -13.83 -14.75
CA ARG A 116 14.20 -13.06 -15.25
C ARG A 116 14.07 -11.56 -14.95
N ILE A 117 12.94 -10.96 -15.28
CA ILE A 117 12.73 -9.51 -15.12
C ILE A 117 12.49 -9.16 -13.64
N GLY A 118 11.75 -9.99 -12.91
CA GLY A 118 11.49 -9.82 -11.48
C GLY A 118 12.77 -9.95 -10.64
N ALA A 119 13.63 -10.93 -10.92
CA ALA A 119 14.94 -11.03 -10.27
C ALA A 119 15.80 -9.79 -10.54
N LEU A 120 15.82 -9.30 -11.78
CA LEU A 120 16.52 -8.05 -12.12
C LEU A 120 15.94 -6.86 -11.35
N ALA A 121 14.61 -6.75 -11.22
CA ALA A 121 13.95 -5.68 -10.48
C ALA A 121 14.29 -5.72 -8.98
N VAL A 122 14.27 -6.90 -8.36
CA VAL A 122 14.63 -7.09 -6.94
C VAL A 122 16.11 -6.77 -6.70
N ARG A 123 17.01 -7.20 -7.58
CA ARG A 123 18.44 -6.88 -7.49
C ARG A 123 18.72 -5.39 -7.70
N THR A 124 18.03 -4.77 -8.66
CA THR A 124 18.10 -3.33 -8.89
C THR A 124 17.66 -2.55 -7.65
N LEU A 125 16.55 -2.97 -7.03
CA LEU A 125 16.08 -2.39 -5.77
C LEU A 125 17.12 -2.55 -4.65
N ALA A 126 17.61 -3.78 -4.44
CA ALA A 126 18.57 -4.08 -3.39
C ALA A 126 19.93 -3.37 -3.59
N ALA A 127 20.37 -3.17 -4.84
CA ALA A 127 21.61 -2.45 -5.16
C ALA A 127 21.54 -0.96 -4.83
N VAL A 128 20.35 -0.37 -4.91
CA VAL A 128 20.13 1.03 -4.50
C VAL A 128 20.04 1.11 -2.99
N LEU A 129 19.11 0.37 -2.38
CA LEU A 129 18.85 0.44 -0.93
C LEU A 129 20.08 0.02 -0.11
N GLY A 130 20.74 -1.08 -0.50
CA GLY A 130 21.91 -1.62 0.21
C GLY A 130 23.23 -1.14 -0.37
N CYS A 131 23.32 0.11 -0.84
CA CYS A 131 24.55 0.65 -1.42
C CYS A 131 25.71 0.77 -0.40
N ASP A 132 25.40 0.68 0.89
CA ASP A 132 26.36 0.59 2.00
C ASP A 132 26.75 -0.87 2.36
N GLY A 133 26.10 -1.86 1.73
CA GLY A 133 26.43 -3.28 1.82
C GLY A 133 25.42 -4.13 2.61
N GLU A 134 24.47 -3.52 3.32
CA GLU A 134 23.45 -4.24 4.09
C GLU A 134 22.07 -3.61 3.86
N LEU A 135 20.99 -4.34 4.18
CA LEU A 135 19.64 -3.76 4.15
C LEU A 135 19.16 -3.52 5.57
N ARG A 136 18.67 -2.32 5.82
CA ARG A 136 17.95 -1.95 7.04
C ARG A 136 16.57 -2.61 7.07
N PRO A 137 15.94 -2.76 8.26
CA PRO A 137 14.66 -3.48 8.37
C PRO A 137 13.53 -2.94 7.47
N ASP A 138 13.47 -1.64 7.23
CA ASP A 138 12.45 -1.05 6.35
C ASP A 138 12.77 -1.28 4.85
N GLU A 139 14.04 -1.41 4.49
CA GLU A 139 14.48 -1.78 3.15
C GLU A 139 14.26 -3.26 2.87
N GLU A 140 14.47 -4.12 3.87
CA GLU A 140 14.10 -5.54 3.82
C GLU A 140 12.60 -5.70 3.61
N LEU A 141 11.78 -4.89 4.28
CA LEU A 141 10.33 -4.87 4.10
C LEU A 141 9.94 -4.41 2.68
N LEU A 142 10.57 -3.37 2.13
CA LEU A 142 10.34 -2.94 0.75
C LEU A 142 10.69 -4.04 -0.25
N ARG A 143 11.83 -4.71 -0.05
CA ARG A 143 12.25 -5.86 -0.87
C ARG A 143 11.24 -7.00 -0.77
N ALA A 144 10.85 -7.41 0.44
CA ALA A 144 9.89 -8.48 0.65
C ALA A 144 8.52 -8.15 0.02
N SER A 145 8.07 -6.90 0.12
CA SER A 145 6.83 -6.43 -0.50
C SER A 145 6.90 -6.48 -2.02
N LEU A 146 8.04 -6.12 -2.63
CA LEU A 146 8.23 -6.26 -4.08
C LEU A 146 8.23 -7.73 -4.51
N VAL A 147 8.96 -8.59 -3.80
CA VAL A 147 9.00 -10.03 -4.06
C VAL A 147 7.60 -10.64 -4.01
N ALA A 148 6.83 -10.31 -2.97
CA ALA A 148 5.45 -10.74 -2.81
C ALA A 148 4.55 -10.23 -3.94
N ALA A 149 4.69 -8.96 -4.33
CA ALA A 149 3.92 -8.34 -5.41
C ALA A 149 4.20 -8.94 -6.81
N LEU A 150 5.37 -9.55 -7.03
CA LEU A 150 5.69 -10.24 -8.28
C LEU A 150 4.90 -11.56 -8.45
N GLY A 151 4.43 -12.15 -7.34
CA GLY A 151 3.68 -13.41 -7.34
C GLY A 151 4.53 -14.61 -7.78
N LEU A 152 5.84 -14.59 -7.53
CA LEU A 152 6.76 -15.68 -7.87
C LEU A 152 6.50 -16.93 -7.00
N PRO A 153 6.84 -18.15 -7.49
CA PRO A 153 6.82 -19.35 -6.67
C PRO A 153 7.64 -19.22 -5.38
N ASP A 154 7.21 -19.89 -4.30
CA ASP A 154 7.79 -19.75 -2.96
C ASP A 154 9.32 -19.95 -2.91
N GLU A 155 9.84 -20.91 -3.70
CA GLU A 155 11.27 -21.16 -3.77
C GLU A 155 12.04 -19.97 -4.36
N ASP A 156 11.55 -19.42 -5.48
CA ASP A 156 12.14 -18.25 -6.13
C ASP A 156 12.05 -17.01 -5.22
N SER A 157 10.89 -16.80 -4.58
CA SER A 157 10.65 -15.72 -3.63
C SER A 157 11.60 -15.79 -2.43
N ARG A 158 11.82 -16.99 -1.88
CA ARG A 158 12.76 -17.21 -0.78
C ARG A 158 14.19 -16.94 -1.21
N LEU A 159 14.61 -17.41 -2.38
CA LEU A 159 15.97 -17.18 -2.90
C LEU A 159 16.25 -15.68 -3.10
N LEU A 160 15.31 -14.94 -3.71
CA LEU A 160 15.45 -13.50 -3.93
C LEU A 160 15.43 -12.69 -2.64
N THR A 161 14.63 -13.11 -1.65
CA THR A 161 14.59 -12.46 -0.33
C THR A 161 15.90 -12.68 0.44
N ALA A 162 16.54 -13.84 0.29
CA ALA A 162 17.79 -14.16 0.97
C ALA A 162 19.05 -13.66 0.25
N GLU A 163 18.93 -13.20 -1.00
CA GLU A 163 20.05 -12.70 -1.80
C GLU A 163 20.64 -11.44 -1.17
N LYS A 164 21.97 -11.37 -1.04
CA LYS A 164 22.64 -10.17 -0.52
C LYS A 164 22.59 -9.05 -1.55
N PRO A 165 22.51 -7.77 -1.12
CA PRO A 165 22.72 -6.64 -2.02
C PRO A 165 24.02 -6.80 -2.79
N MET A 166 23.97 -6.47 -4.08
CA MET A 166 25.14 -6.47 -4.94
C MET A 166 25.31 -5.08 -5.55
N PRO A 167 26.56 -4.65 -5.79
CA PRO A 167 26.80 -3.35 -6.38
C PRO A 167 26.23 -3.30 -7.81
N PRO A 168 25.82 -2.12 -8.30
CA PRO A 168 25.30 -1.95 -9.66
C PRO A 168 26.16 -2.60 -10.74
N GLU A 169 27.48 -2.53 -10.61
CA GLU A 169 28.47 -3.09 -11.53
C GLU A 169 28.35 -4.60 -11.67
N ALA A 170 27.98 -5.31 -10.60
CA ALA A 170 27.83 -6.76 -10.57
C ALA A 170 26.47 -7.24 -11.10
N ILE A 171 25.49 -6.34 -11.31
CA ILE A 171 24.20 -6.71 -11.89
C ILE A 171 24.38 -6.99 -13.38
N GLU A 172 24.06 -8.23 -13.76
CA GLU A 172 24.09 -8.69 -15.15
C GLU A 172 22.75 -8.42 -15.85
N VAL A 173 22.82 -7.72 -16.98
CA VAL A 173 21.70 -7.52 -17.91
C VAL A 173 21.95 -8.39 -19.13
N TYR A 174 21.22 -9.49 -19.24
CA TYR A 174 21.33 -10.37 -20.39
C TYR A 174 20.55 -9.82 -21.58
N GLY A 175 21.17 -9.81 -22.77
CA GLY A 175 20.53 -9.44 -24.04
C GLY A 175 20.03 -7.99 -24.12
N GLU A 176 19.29 -7.68 -25.18
CA GLU A 176 18.64 -6.38 -25.33
C GLU A 176 17.46 -6.26 -24.36
N MET A 177 17.39 -5.12 -23.65
CA MET A 177 16.29 -4.81 -22.75
C MET A 177 15.20 -4.04 -23.47
N ASP A 178 13.94 -4.45 -23.27
CA ASP A 178 12.80 -3.69 -23.75
C ASP A 178 12.81 -2.26 -23.16
N PRO A 179 12.70 -1.19 -23.98
CA PRO A 179 12.80 0.17 -23.49
C PRO A 179 11.77 0.56 -22.43
N LYS A 180 10.57 -0.05 -22.43
CA LYS A 180 9.57 0.21 -21.38
C LYS A 180 9.98 -0.45 -20.07
N VAL A 181 10.53 -1.66 -20.12
CA VAL A 181 11.08 -2.35 -18.94
C VAL A 181 12.24 -1.55 -18.35
N ALA A 182 13.18 -1.08 -19.19
CA ALA A 182 14.30 -0.24 -18.78
C ALA A 182 13.83 1.03 -18.05
N LYS A 183 12.87 1.76 -18.63
CA LYS A 183 12.30 2.98 -18.01
C LYS A 183 11.56 2.70 -16.71
N SER A 184 10.84 1.57 -16.60
CA SER A 184 10.17 1.18 -15.35
C SER A 184 11.15 0.77 -14.25
N LEU A 185 12.25 0.07 -14.60
CA LEU A 185 13.33 -0.24 -13.67
C LEU A 185 14.00 1.03 -13.17
N LEU A 186 14.31 1.98 -14.06
CA LEU A 186 14.95 3.23 -13.66
C LEU A 186 14.06 4.08 -12.74
N ARG A 187 12.76 4.21 -13.06
CA ARG A 187 11.82 4.92 -12.18
C ARG A 187 11.70 4.25 -10.82
N GLY A 188 11.63 2.91 -10.78
CA GLY A 188 11.62 2.17 -9.51
C GLY A 188 12.93 2.33 -8.72
N ALA A 189 14.07 2.39 -9.38
CA ALA A 189 15.37 2.65 -8.74
C ALA A 189 15.40 4.06 -8.12
N TRP A 190 14.90 5.09 -8.83
CA TRP A 190 14.75 6.43 -8.26
C TRP A 190 13.76 6.46 -7.09
N MET A 191 12.63 5.74 -7.17
CA MET A 191 11.68 5.65 -6.05
C MET A 191 12.33 5.07 -4.79
N ALA A 192 13.20 4.07 -4.95
CA ALA A 192 13.96 3.49 -3.86
C ALA A 192 14.89 4.52 -3.21
N ALA A 193 15.72 5.20 -4.03
CA ALA A 193 16.64 6.23 -3.56
C ALA A 193 15.95 7.45 -2.90
N PHE A 194 14.69 7.75 -3.27
CA PHE A 194 13.93 8.82 -2.63
C PHE A 194 13.13 8.38 -1.40
N SER A 195 13.17 7.09 -1.03
CA SER A 195 12.23 6.54 -0.05
C SER A 195 12.44 7.13 1.36
N ASP A 196 13.68 7.24 1.82
CA ASP A 196 14.09 7.82 3.09
C ASP A 196 15.01 9.05 2.95
N GLY A 197 15.33 9.42 1.71
CA GLY A 197 16.11 10.59 1.36
C GLY A 197 17.35 10.18 0.58
N ILE A 198 17.64 10.89 -0.52
CA ILE A 198 18.68 10.48 -1.45
C ILE A 198 20.08 10.69 -0.89
N GLU A 199 20.87 9.62 -0.79
CA GLU A 199 22.29 9.68 -0.50
C GLU A 199 23.14 9.75 -1.78
N PRO A 200 24.35 10.34 -1.75
CA PRO A 200 25.23 10.41 -2.93
C PRO A 200 25.59 9.04 -3.53
N ARG A 201 25.61 7.98 -2.71
CA ARG A 201 25.91 6.61 -3.17
C ARG A 201 24.74 5.99 -3.91
N GLU A 202 23.52 6.21 -3.43
CA GLU A 202 22.30 5.78 -4.11
C GLU A 202 22.13 6.51 -5.45
N ASP A 203 22.40 7.83 -5.47
CA ASP A 203 22.39 8.62 -6.70
C ASP A 203 23.36 8.05 -7.75
N ASP A 204 24.61 7.79 -7.37
CA ASP A 204 25.61 7.16 -8.25
C ASP A 204 25.17 5.76 -8.69
N ALA A 205 24.59 4.97 -7.77
CA ALA A 205 24.11 3.63 -8.08
C ALA A 205 23.00 3.65 -9.14
N VAL A 206 22.02 4.56 -9.02
CA VAL A 206 20.94 4.69 -10.01
C VAL A 206 21.48 5.15 -11.36
N HIS A 207 22.45 6.07 -11.40
CA HIS A 207 23.08 6.49 -12.66
C HIS A 207 23.85 5.34 -13.35
N LYS A 208 24.58 4.52 -12.59
CA LYS A 208 25.26 3.32 -13.12
C LYS A 208 24.26 2.30 -13.67
N LEU A 209 23.14 2.10 -12.98
CA LEU A 209 22.03 1.26 -13.46
C LEU A 209 21.42 1.82 -14.75
N ALA A 210 21.19 3.14 -14.83
CA ALA A 210 20.68 3.79 -16.04
C ALA A 210 21.58 3.54 -17.26
N GLN A 211 22.90 3.66 -17.08
CA GLN A 211 23.88 3.34 -18.13
C GLN A 211 23.79 1.87 -18.56
N LYS A 212 23.69 0.93 -17.61
CA LYS A 212 23.51 -0.50 -17.89
C LYS A 212 22.21 -0.82 -18.64
N PHE A 213 21.16 -0.05 -18.38
CA PHE A 213 19.88 -0.18 -19.08
C PHE A 213 19.85 0.52 -20.44
N GLY A 214 20.96 1.16 -20.85
CA GLY A 214 21.06 1.89 -22.12
C GLY A 214 20.25 3.18 -22.16
N ILE A 215 19.96 3.78 -21.01
CA ILE A 215 19.19 5.02 -20.90
C ILE A 215 20.14 6.21 -20.98
N LEU A 216 19.80 7.20 -21.80
CA LEU A 216 20.58 8.43 -21.95
C LEU A 216 20.53 9.26 -20.66
N ALA A 217 21.62 9.94 -20.33
CA ALA A 217 21.72 10.75 -19.10
C ALA A 217 20.60 11.80 -18.98
N GLN A 218 20.22 12.43 -20.10
CA GLN A 218 19.11 13.40 -20.12
C GLN A 218 17.76 12.77 -19.72
N ASP A 219 17.50 11.54 -20.18
CA ASP A 219 16.26 10.81 -19.90
C ASP A 219 16.26 10.31 -18.45
N ALA A 220 17.45 9.96 -17.94
CA ALA A 220 17.62 9.56 -16.55
C ALA A 220 17.35 10.71 -15.58
N GLU A 221 17.81 11.92 -15.89
CA GLU A 221 17.55 13.11 -15.08
C GLU A 221 16.08 13.56 -15.19
N ALA A 222 15.46 13.47 -16.37
CA ALA A 222 14.02 13.73 -16.50
C ALA A 222 13.19 12.76 -15.63
N SER A 223 13.53 11.46 -15.68
CA SER A 223 12.93 10.41 -14.84
C SER A 223 13.12 10.68 -13.34
N ARG A 224 14.30 11.18 -12.95
CA ARG A 224 14.61 11.57 -11.57
C ARG A 224 13.66 12.66 -11.07
N GLN A 225 13.50 13.73 -11.84
CA GLN A 225 12.65 14.87 -11.46
C GLN A 225 11.18 14.49 -11.36
N GLU A 226 10.67 13.71 -12.33
CA GLU A 226 9.30 13.20 -12.30
C GLU A 226 9.06 12.31 -11.08
N THR A 227 9.99 11.40 -10.80
CA THR A 227 9.87 10.47 -9.66
C THR A 227 9.92 11.21 -8.33
N ARG A 228 10.80 12.20 -8.19
CA ARG A 228 10.87 13.04 -6.99
C ARG A 228 9.56 13.78 -6.74
N ALA A 229 9.02 14.45 -7.77
CA ALA A 229 7.75 15.17 -7.66
C ALA A 229 6.61 14.24 -7.22
N ARG A 230 6.60 12.99 -7.73
CA ARG A 230 5.64 11.98 -7.32
C ARG A 230 5.80 11.57 -5.86
N VAL A 231 7.01 11.30 -5.40
CA VAL A 231 7.27 10.92 -4.00
C VAL A 231 6.87 12.06 -3.06
N ASP A 232 7.29 13.29 -3.35
CA ASP A 232 6.96 14.48 -2.56
C ASP A 232 5.44 14.74 -2.54
N GLY A 233 4.75 14.51 -3.67
CA GLY A 233 3.30 14.66 -3.79
C GLY A 233 2.49 13.74 -2.88
N ARG A 234 3.06 12.62 -2.41
CA ARG A 234 2.41 11.71 -1.45
C ARG A 234 2.25 12.33 -0.06
N LYS A 235 3.09 13.32 0.30
CA LYS A 235 3.07 13.96 1.61
C LYS A 235 1.69 14.52 1.94
N SER A 236 1.08 15.26 1.01
CA SER A 236 -0.21 15.92 1.23
C SER A 236 -1.30 14.93 1.61
N PHE A 237 -1.45 13.84 0.86
CA PHE A 237 -2.44 12.81 1.14
C PHE A 237 -2.14 12.08 2.45
N GLY A 238 -0.89 11.63 2.66
CA GLY A 238 -0.55 10.87 3.86
C GLY A 238 -0.72 11.67 5.15
N SER A 239 -0.32 12.94 5.17
CA SER A 239 -0.52 13.81 6.35
C SER A 239 -2.00 14.08 6.60
N ALA A 240 -2.80 14.30 5.55
CA ALA A 240 -4.24 14.45 5.67
C ALA A 240 -4.93 13.19 6.21
N ALA A 241 -4.52 12.00 5.74
CA ALA A 241 -5.06 10.73 6.22
C ALA A 241 -4.76 10.49 7.70
N VAL A 242 -3.52 10.78 8.14
CA VAL A 242 -3.12 10.72 9.55
C VAL A 242 -3.98 11.65 10.41
N ASP A 243 -4.12 12.92 10.01
CA ASP A 243 -4.92 13.90 10.75
C ASP A 243 -6.40 13.53 10.77
N ALA A 244 -6.95 13.03 9.66
CA ALA A 244 -8.34 12.58 9.56
C ALA A 244 -8.63 11.45 10.56
N VAL A 245 -7.78 10.41 10.58
CA VAL A 245 -7.94 9.27 11.51
C VAL A 245 -7.85 9.74 12.96
N ARG A 246 -6.82 10.52 13.29
CA ARG A 246 -6.61 11.02 14.66
C ARG A 246 -7.73 11.95 15.13
N TYR A 247 -8.26 12.79 14.23
CA TYR A 247 -9.34 13.71 14.57
C TYR A 247 -10.66 12.97 14.79
N VAL A 248 -11.00 12.04 13.90
CA VAL A 248 -12.26 11.28 14.02
C VAL A 248 -12.25 10.44 15.30
N LEU A 249 -11.13 9.77 15.60
CA LEU A 249 -10.94 8.91 16.77
C LEU A 249 -10.33 9.64 17.98
N SER A 250 -10.52 10.96 18.10
CA SER A 250 -9.86 11.77 19.14
C SER A 250 -10.21 11.39 20.58
N ASP A 251 -11.30 10.66 20.80
CA ASP A 251 -11.75 10.15 22.09
C ASP A 251 -11.40 8.67 22.34
N GLU A 252 -10.80 8.00 21.36
CA GLU A 252 -10.21 6.66 21.48
C GLU A 252 -8.73 6.73 21.09
N PRO A 253 -7.89 7.38 21.93
CA PRO A 253 -6.53 7.75 21.55
C PRO A 253 -5.66 6.54 21.17
N GLU A 254 -5.79 5.41 21.87
CA GLU A 254 -5.00 4.20 21.58
C GLU A 254 -5.33 3.63 20.18
N THR A 255 -6.63 3.48 19.86
CA THR A 255 -7.03 3.01 18.53
C THR A 255 -6.69 4.02 17.44
N GLY A 256 -6.92 5.31 17.72
CA GLY A 256 -6.59 6.41 16.83
C GLY A 256 -5.09 6.44 16.49
N GLN A 257 -4.21 6.27 17.49
CA GLN A 257 -2.77 6.20 17.29
C GLN A 257 -2.38 5.00 16.42
N ARG A 258 -2.91 3.82 16.72
CA ARG A 258 -2.60 2.60 15.96
C ARG A 258 -2.98 2.73 14.48
N LEU A 259 -4.19 3.20 14.19
CA LEU A 259 -4.68 3.34 12.80
C LEU A 259 -4.05 4.52 12.07
N ALA A 260 -3.71 5.59 12.78
CA ALA A 260 -2.99 6.72 12.20
C ALA A 260 -1.55 6.32 11.84
N ARG A 261 -0.88 5.51 12.68
CA ARG A 261 0.43 4.93 12.38
C ARG A 261 0.37 4.05 11.14
N LEU A 262 -0.64 3.20 11.03
CA LEU A 262 -0.90 2.39 9.83
C LEU A 262 -1.01 3.25 8.57
N ALA A 263 -1.83 4.31 8.61
CA ALA A 263 -1.98 5.24 7.49
C ALA A 263 -0.67 5.96 7.17
N ALA A 264 0.09 6.39 8.18
CA ALA A 264 1.39 7.04 8.01
C ALA A 264 2.41 6.11 7.32
N GLU A 265 2.53 4.86 7.78
CA GLU A 265 3.54 3.94 7.28
C GLU A 265 3.25 3.50 5.84
N ILE A 266 1.99 3.49 5.40
CA ILE A 266 1.60 3.15 4.03
C ILE A 266 1.62 4.38 3.10
N ALA A 267 0.95 5.47 3.50
CA ALA A 267 0.72 6.61 2.64
C ALA A 267 1.92 7.57 2.57
N LEU A 268 2.65 7.78 3.67
CA LEU A 268 3.78 8.71 3.70
C LEU A 268 5.10 8.06 3.25
N PRO A 269 5.92 8.77 2.45
CA PRO A 269 7.33 8.44 2.27
C PRO A 269 8.09 8.48 3.60
N THR A 270 9.08 7.61 3.79
CA THR A 270 9.85 7.51 5.05
C THR A 270 10.46 8.85 5.46
N VAL A 271 10.98 9.62 4.50
CA VAL A 271 11.51 10.98 4.71
C VAL A 271 10.50 11.97 5.33
N HIS A 272 9.20 11.70 5.22
CA HIS A 272 8.13 12.54 5.78
C HIS A 272 7.39 11.90 6.97
N ARG A 273 7.71 10.65 7.34
CA ARG A 273 7.03 9.94 8.44
C ARG A 273 7.38 10.50 9.80
N ALA A 274 8.62 10.91 10.03
CA ALA A 274 9.11 11.28 11.36
C ALA A 274 8.25 12.35 12.06
N GLU A 275 7.85 13.40 11.34
CA GLU A 275 6.98 14.46 11.88
C GLU A 275 5.60 13.92 12.27
N SER A 276 5.00 13.09 11.41
CA SER A 276 3.66 12.53 11.65
C SER A 276 3.68 11.50 12.77
N LEU A 277 4.69 10.64 12.83
CA LEU A 277 4.86 9.64 13.89
C LEU A 277 5.11 10.32 15.24
N ALA A 278 5.96 11.36 15.29
CA ALA A 278 6.14 12.15 16.51
C ALA A 278 4.83 12.82 16.96
N ALA A 279 4.02 13.31 16.03
CA ALA A 279 2.71 13.89 16.37
C ALA A 279 1.73 12.84 16.93
N ILE A 280 1.76 11.62 16.40
CA ILE A 280 0.98 10.46 16.87
C ILE A 280 1.41 10.09 18.31
N ASP A 281 2.72 9.92 18.53
CA ASP A 281 3.27 9.44 19.80
C ASP A 281 3.09 10.44 20.94
N ASN A 282 3.15 11.74 20.64
CA ASN A 282 2.94 12.79 21.64
C ASN A 282 1.45 13.03 21.99
N ALA A 283 0.50 12.34 21.32
CA ALA A 283 -0.93 12.45 21.55
C ALA A 283 -1.49 13.91 21.55
N GLY A 284 -0.82 14.83 20.85
CA GLY A 284 -1.25 16.22 20.77
C GLY A 284 -2.63 16.36 20.11
N PRO A 285 -3.42 17.40 20.44
CA PRO A 285 -4.71 17.62 19.79
C PRO A 285 -4.53 17.89 18.29
N VAL A 286 -5.39 17.31 17.46
CA VAL A 286 -5.42 17.59 16.02
C VAL A 286 -6.21 18.86 15.78
N ILE A 287 -5.59 19.83 15.11
CA ILE A 287 -6.20 21.11 14.77
C ILE A 287 -6.50 21.12 13.27
N LEU A 288 -7.80 21.04 12.94
CA LEU A 288 -8.30 21.25 11.58
C LEU A 288 -8.20 22.74 11.23
N ALA A 289 -7.37 23.06 10.24
CA ALA A 289 -7.05 24.43 9.85
C ALA A 289 -6.81 24.57 8.34
N LYS A 290 -7.45 23.72 7.53
CA LYS A 290 -7.38 23.71 6.06
C LYS A 290 -5.95 23.66 5.53
N ARG A 291 -5.11 22.86 6.18
CA ARG A 291 -3.66 22.78 5.89
C ARG A 291 -3.35 21.91 4.67
N HIS A 292 -4.26 21.00 4.32
CA HIS A 292 -4.03 19.98 3.31
C HIS A 292 -4.68 20.37 1.99
N ALA A 293 -3.87 20.55 0.96
CA ALA A 293 -4.33 20.74 -0.41
C ALA A 293 -4.35 19.38 -1.13
N LEU A 294 -5.54 18.83 -1.35
CA LEU A 294 -5.75 17.53 -1.98
C LEU A 294 -6.57 17.68 -3.26
N GLU A 295 -6.27 16.84 -4.24
CA GLU A 295 -7.14 16.65 -5.41
C GLU A 295 -8.45 15.96 -5.02
N ARG A 296 -9.45 16.01 -5.91
CA ARG A 296 -10.79 15.46 -5.60
C ARG A 296 -10.73 13.98 -5.20
N MET A 297 -10.06 13.15 -5.99
CA MET A 297 -9.97 11.70 -5.74
C MET A 297 -9.26 11.42 -4.40
N GLN A 298 -8.22 12.19 -4.08
CA GLN A 298 -7.50 12.10 -2.81
C GLN A 298 -8.37 12.51 -1.62
N ARG A 299 -9.24 13.52 -1.76
CA ARG A 299 -10.20 13.90 -0.72
C ARG A 299 -11.21 12.79 -0.46
N GLU A 300 -11.77 12.21 -1.52
CA GLU A 300 -12.69 11.07 -1.43
C GLU A 300 -12.03 9.88 -0.72
N ALA A 301 -10.79 9.54 -1.08
CA ALA A 301 -10.02 8.46 -0.44
C ALA A 301 -9.67 8.74 1.02
N CYS A 302 -9.26 9.97 1.34
CA CYS A 302 -8.95 10.39 2.71
C CYS A 302 -10.20 10.31 3.61
N LEU A 303 -11.35 10.75 3.10
CA LEU A 303 -12.62 10.68 3.83
C LEU A 303 -13.11 9.25 3.98
N ALA A 304 -13.01 8.42 2.95
CA ALA A 304 -13.32 7.00 3.06
C ALA A 304 -12.43 6.32 4.11
N LEU A 305 -11.11 6.54 4.05
CA LEU A 305 -10.14 5.98 4.99
C LEU A 305 -10.45 6.38 6.44
N GLY A 306 -10.73 7.67 6.69
CA GLY A 306 -11.12 8.16 8.00
C GLY A 306 -12.41 7.50 8.52
N TRP A 307 -13.35 7.19 7.63
CA TRP A 307 -14.60 6.51 8.00
C TRP A 307 -14.40 5.01 8.25
N PHE A 308 -13.60 4.30 7.45
CA PHE A 308 -13.24 2.91 7.74
C PHE A 308 -12.50 2.78 9.07
N ALA A 309 -11.65 3.76 9.41
CA ALA A 309 -11.03 3.83 10.73
C ALA A 309 -12.08 4.01 11.84
N ALA A 310 -13.04 4.90 11.65
CA ALA A 310 -14.17 5.11 12.56
C ALA A 310 -14.97 3.83 12.81
N LEU A 311 -15.35 3.12 11.74
CA LEU A 311 -16.17 1.91 11.82
C LEU A 311 -15.40 0.71 12.39
N SER A 312 -14.07 0.72 12.38
CA SER A 312 -13.25 -0.39 12.89
C SER A 312 -13.29 -0.55 14.43
N THR A 313 -13.72 0.48 15.16
CA THR A 313 -13.73 0.47 16.64
C THR A 313 -15.03 -0.10 17.19
N ASP A 314 -16.13 0.59 16.92
CA ASP A 314 -17.49 0.23 17.27
C ASP A 314 -18.46 0.68 16.17
N PRO A 315 -19.06 -0.26 15.41
CA PRO A 315 -19.99 0.06 14.34
C PRO A 315 -21.42 0.37 14.86
N SER A 316 -21.62 0.52 16.18
CA SER A 316 -22.95 0.81 16.72
C SER A 316 -23.52 2.11 16.13
N LEU A 317 -24.83 2.13 15.89
CA LEU A 317 -25.50 3.30 15.30
C LEU A 317 -25.29 4.56 16.15
N SER A 318 -25.28 4.42 17.48
CA SER A 318 -24.98 5.52 18.41
C SER A 318 -23.57 6.07 18.20
N ARG A 319 -22.58 5.19 18.06
CA ARG A 319 -21.19 5.58 17.87
C ARG A 319 -20.96 6.19 16.50
N ALA A 320 -21.51 5.56 15.45
CA ALA A 320 -21.45 6.07 14.09
C ALA A 320 -22.07 7.48 13.99
N ALA A 321 -23.21 7.75 14.64
CA ALA A 321 -23.80 9.08 14.65
C ALA A 321 -22.89 10.16 15.27
N GLU A 322 -22.17 9.82 16.34
CA GLU A 322 -21.20 10.74 16.96
C GLU A 322 -19.99 10.98 16.04
N LEU A 323 -19.40 9.90 15.52
CA LEU A 323 -18.23 9.97 14.66
C LEU A 323 -18.54 10.67 13.34
N ALA A 324 -19.77 10.56 12.83
CA ALA A 324 -20.24 11.27 11.63
C ALA A 324 -20.07 12.78 11.74
N ALA A 325 -20.39 13.36 12.91
CA ALA A 325 -20.22 14.79 13.12
C ALA A 325 -18.75 15.23 13.08
N ARG A 326 -17.82 14.37 13.53
CA ARG A 326 -16.37 14.64 13.44
C ARG A 326 -15.86 14.45 12.02
N HIS A 327 -16.32 13.41 11.34
CA HIS A 327 -16.02 13.15 9.94
C HIS A 327 -16.47 14.31 9.03
N ASP A 328 -17.67 14.86 9.25
CA ASP A 328 -18.17 16.03 8.50
C ASP A 328 -17.31 17.29 8.73
N ARG A 329 -16.66 17.42 9.90
CA ARG A 329 -15.69 18.50 10.15
C ARG A 329 -14.41 18.30 9.35
N VAL A 330 -13.90 17.06 9.26
CA VAL A 330 -12.77 16.74 8.38
C VAL A 330 -13.12 17.02 6.92
N ALA A 331 -14.30 16.61 6.47
CA ALA A 331 -14.80 16.90 5.11
C ALA A 331 -14.88 18.42 4.85
N THR A 332 -15.34 19.19 5.83
CA THR A 332 -15.37 20.66 5.74
C THR A 332 -13.97 21.26 5.68
N ASP A 333 -13.02 20.73 6.45
CA ASP A 333 -11.63 21.19 6.47
C ASP A 333 -10.92 20.95 5.13
N LEU A 334 -11.16 19.78 4.52
CA LEU A 334 -10.63 19.42 3.21
C LEU A 334 -11.34 20.13 2.05
N GLY A 335 -12.43 20.88 2.31
CA GLY A 335 -13.25 21.50 1.26
C GLY A 335 -14.08 20.50 0.45
N ALA A 336 -14.41 19.35 1.04
CA ALA A 336 -15.06 18.19 0.42
C ALA A 336 -16.33 17.77 1.18
N ARG A 337 -17.15 18.75 1.61
CA ARG A 337 -18.38 18.50 2.36
C ARG A 337 -19.36 17.54 1.65
N PRO A 338 -19.66 17.67 0.34
CA PRO A 338 -20.56 16.73 -0.32
C PRO A 338 -19.96 15.32 -0.43
N GLU A 339 -18.64 15.19 -0.61
CA GLU A 339 -17.94 13.91 -0.69
C GLU A 339 -17.96 13.16 0.66
N GLY A 340 -18.05 13.87 1.78
CA GLY A 340 -18.13 13.26 3.12
C GLY A 340 -19.28 12.26 3.26
N ALA A 341 -20.50 12.66 2.88
CA ALA A 341 -21.67 11.77 2.96
C ALA A 341 -21.58 10.59 1.99
N VAL A 342 -21.03 10.81 0.79
CA VAL A 342 -20.82 9.76 -0.22
C VAL A 342 -19.83 8.72 0.29
N ALA A 343 -18.70 9.16 0.85
CA ALA A 343 -17.68 8.27 1.41
C ALA A 343 -18.25 7.39 2.55
N ARG A 344 -19.11 7.96 3.41
CA ARG A 344 -19.76 7.21 4.49
C ARG A 344 -20.73 6.14 3.95
N ALA A 345 -21.61 6.54 3.02
CA ALA A 345 -22.59 5.62 2.44
C ALA A 345 -21.92 4.45 1.68
N MET A 346 -20.86 4.73 0.92
CA MET A 346 -20.07 3.69 0.24
C MET A 346 -19.45 2.73 1.24
N ALA A 347 -18.77 3.25 2.27
CA ALA A 347 -18.08 2.43 3.26
C ALA A 347 -19.04 1.56 4.09
N GLU A 348 -20.19 2.10 4.51
CA GLU A 348 -21.23 1.35 5.23
C GLU A 348 -21.80 0.22 4.36
N SER A 349 -22.16 0.52 3.10
CA SER A 349 -22.64 -0.48 2.13
C SER A 349 -21.60 -1.57 1.88
N PHE A 350 -20.34 -1.17 1.66
CA PHE A 350 -19.24 -2.08 1.41
C PHE A 350 -19.02 -3.04 2.59
N LEU A 351 -18.91 -2.51 3.81
CA LEU A 351 -18.72 -3.33 5.01
C LEU A 351 -19.88 -4.27 5.25
N GLN A 352 -21.12 -3.80 5.08
CA GLN A 352 -22.28 -4.66 5.23
C GLN A 352 -22.20 -5.86 4.27
N ASN A 353 -21.86 -5.62 3.00
CA ASN A 353 -21.73 -6.69 2.00
C ASN A 353 -20.58 -7.66 2.34
N GLN A 354 -19.40 -7.16 2.73
CA GLN A 354 -18.27 -8.02 3.06
C GLN A 354 -18.49 -8.82 4.34
N LEU A 355 -19.08 -8.22 5.37
CA LEU A 355 -19.40 -8.90 6.62
C LEU A 355 -20.44 -10.01 6.43
N ILE A 356 -21.49 -9.75 5.64
CA ILE A 356 -22.49 -10.78 5.30
C ILE A 356 -21.81 -11.94 4.54
N ALA A 357 -21.01 -11.63 3.53
CA ALA A 357 -20.32 -12.65 2.73
C ALA A 357 -19.37 -13.51 3.59
N ALA A 358 -18.54 -12.88 4.43
CA ALA A 358 -17.60 -13.57 5.30
C ALA A 358 -18.28 -14.36 6.42
N ALA A 359 -19.34 -13.81 7.04
CA ALA A 359 -20.12 -14.53 8.04
C ALA A 359 -20.80 -15.76 7.45
N THR A 360 -21.37 -15.64 6.24
CA THR A 360 -21.96 -16.77 5.52
C THR A 360 -20.92 -17.85 5.21
N ALA A 361 -19.73 -17.45 4.73
CA ALA A 361 -18.63 -18.39 4.47
C ALA A 361 -18.13 -19.08 5.75
N ALA A 362 -18.17 -18.38 6.89
CA ALA A 362 -17.82 -18.94 8.19
C ALA A 362 -18.92 -19.83 8.81
N GLY A 363 -20.12 -19.87 8.21
CA GLY A 363 -21.26 -20.67 8.69
C GLY A 363 -21.99 -20.09 9.91
N LEU A 364 -22.07 -18.76 9.99
CA LEU A 364 -22.56 -18.00 11.14
C LEU A 364 -24.02 -17.53 11.03
#